data_AF-A0A0G0U2W2-F1
#
_entry.id   AF-A0A0G0U2W2-F1
#
_cell.length_a   1.000
_cell.length_b   1.000
_cell.length_c   1.000
_cell.angle_alpha   90.00
_cell.angle_beta   90.00
_cell.angle_gamma   90.00
#
_symmetry.space_group_name_H-M   'P 1'
#
loop_
_entity.id
_entity.type
_entity.pdbx_description
1 polymer ?
#
loop_
_entity_poly.entity_id
_entity_poly.type
_entity_poly.pdbx_seq_one_letter_code
_entity_poly.pdbx_strand_id
1 'polypeptide(L)'
;MQKGFSPTSVLVGICLTALAVAGVYYLKPNTLPFPRNNSPQACTQEAKQCPDGSFVGRSGPNCEFAPCPSPTPSQTPDETASWKAYINHQNAFSIQYPQAVIIKELNPNEITMRLPDDTDNNLVFDLIFININPAGVTDIKQAIKSYDATKLSSNDIVIGGIKGLYFDSVPAAYEASDAFVIKNGLLFAFRIEGNSPKFSENKKIFNQILSTFKFLDGTLEERNYVCPKSEWVNCMPGPDFKNQEQCSEDFLKWAKSNCPSFKGGAY
;
A
#
# COMPACT_ATOMS: atom_id res chain seq x y z
N MET A 1 -1.95 -52.42 -89.38
CA MET A 1 -2.03 -53.12 -88.08
C MET A 1 -2.42 -52.11 -87.00
N GLN A 2 -3.65 -52.16 -86.50
CA GLN A 2 -4.11 -51.29 -85.40
C GLN A 2 -3.54 -51.83 -84.08
N LYS A 3 -2.76 -51.03 -83.35
CA LYS A 3 -2.34 -51.36 -81.98
C LYS A 3 -3.51 -51.06 -81.04
N GLY A 4 -4.22 -52.10 -80.62
CA GLY A 4 -5.24 -51.99 -79.57
C GLY A 4 -4.58 -51.66 -78.24
N PHE A 5 -5.10 -50.66 -77.54
CA PHE A 5 -4.63 -50.31 -76.19
C PHE A 5 -4.96 -51.46 -75.24
N SER A 6 -3.92 -51.97 -74.56
CA SER A 6 -4.08 -53.00 -73.54
C SER A 6 -5.01 -52.50 -72.43
N PRO A 7 -6.02 -53.28 -71.99
CA PRO A 7 -6.95 -52.86 -70.95
C PRO A 7 -6.23 -52.50 -69.63
N THR A 8 -5.06 -53.06 -69.37
CA THR A 8 -4.22 -52.69 -68.21
C THR A 8 -3.68 -51.27 -68.29
N SER A 9 -3.34 -50.77 -69.48
CA SER A 9 -2.86 -49.40 -69.67
C SER A 9 -3.97 -48.36 -69.48
N VAL A 10 -5.21 -48.71 -69.83
CA VAL A 10 -6.39 -47.86 -69.61
C VAL A 10 -6.69 -47.74 -68.10
N LEU A 11 -6.61 -48.85 -67.36
CA LEU A 11 -6.84 -48.88 -65.91
C LEU A 11 -5.82 -48.05 -65.13
N VAL A 12 -4.54 -48.13 -65.48
CA VAL A 12 -3.49 -47.30 -64.83
C VAL A 12 -3.71 -45.81 -65.13
N GLY A 13 -4.11 -45.46 -66.35
CA GLY A 13 -4.46 -44.09 -66.72
C GLY A 13 -5.65 -43.55 -65.92
N ILE A 14 -6.70 -44.34 -65.74
CA ILE A 14 -7.87 -43.95 -64.95
C ILE A 14 -7.52 -43.78 -63.46
N CYS A 15 -6.71 -44.67 -62.89
CA CYS A 15 -6.28 -44.53 -61.49
C CYS A 15 -5.38 -43.29 -61.28
N LEU A 16 -4.45 -43.01 -62.19
CA LEU A 16 -3.59 -41.83 -62.08
C LEU A 16 -4.38 -40.53 -62.23
N THR A 17 -5.35 -40.48 -63.14
CA THR A 17 -6.23 -39.31 -63.28
C THR A 17 -7.14 -39.13 -62.07
N ALA A 18 -7.70 -40.21 -61.51
CA ALA A 18 -8.52 -40.16 -60.30
C ALA A 18 -7.72 -39.66 -59.08
N LEU A 19 -6.47 -40.11 -58.91
CA LEU A 19 -5.59 -39.64 -57.83
C LEU A 19 -5.19 -38.17 -58.00
N ALA A 20 -4.92 -37.72 -59.23
CA ALA A 20 -4.63 -36.32 -59.51
C ALA A 20 -5.85 -35.42 -59.20
N VAL A 21 -7.06 -35.84 -59.59
CA VAL A 21 -8.30 -35.10 -59.31
C VAL A 21 -8.58 -35.07 -57.80
N ALA A 22 -8.43 -36.20 -57.10
CA ALA A 22 -8.57 -36.25 -55.65
C ALA A 22 -7.53 -35.35 -54.96
N GLY A 23 -6.27 -35.40 -55.39
CA GLY A 23 -5.20 -34.53 -54.89
C GLY A 23 -5.54 -33.04 -55.03
N VAL A 24 -6.01 -32.60 -56.20
CA VAL A 24 -6.44 -31.21 -56.41
C VAL A 24 -7.68 -30.85 -55.57
N TYR A 25 -8.60 -31.79 -55.36
CA TYR A 25 -9.80 -31.55 -54.56
C TYR A 25 -9.48 -31.43 -53.06
N TYR A 26 -8.56 -32.25 -52.54
CA TYR A 26 -8.11 -32.22 -51.14
C TYR A 26 -7.07 -31.14 -50.86
N LEU A 27 -6.38 -30.64 -51.89
CA LEU A 27 -5.44 -29.52 -51.79
C LEU A 27 -6.07 -28.17 -52.18
N LYS A 28 -7.39 -28.03 -52.28
CA LYS A 28 -8.02 -26.71 -52.29
C LYS A 28 -7.82 -26.08 -50.91
N PRO A 29 -6.93 -25.07 -50.74
CA PRO A 29 -6.87 -24.37 -49.49
C PRO A 29 -8.22 -23.68 -49.30
N ASN A 30 -8.87 -23.92 -48.17
CA ASN A 30 -9.95 -23.06 -47.70
C ASN A 30 -9.34 -21.69 -47.40
N THR A 31 -9.12 -20.88 -48.45
CA THR A 31 -8.89 -19.45 -48.29
C THR A 31 -10.21 -18.85 -47.88
N LEU A 32 -10.48 -18.90 -46.57
CA LEU A 32 -11.45 -18.02 -45.96
C LEU A 32 -11.10 -16.60 -46.44
N PRO A 33 -12.04 -15.84 -47.01
CA PRO A 33 -11.84 -14.43 -47.20
C PRO A 33 -11.74 -13.82 -45.80
N PHE A 34 -10.53 -13.70 -45.28
CA PHE A 34 -10.29 -12.92 -44.08
C PHE A 34 -10.67 -11.48 -44.44
N PRO A 35 -11.68 -10.89 -43.78
CA PRO A 35 -11.92 -9.47 -43.92
C PRO A 35 -10.61 -8.77 -43.52
N ARG A 36 -10.03 -8.03 -44.47
CA ARG A 36 -8.92 -7.13 -44.19
C ARG A 36 -9.51 -6.02 -43.30
N ASN A 37 -9.43 -6.19 -41.99
CA ASN A 37 -9.70 -5.11 -41.05
C ASN A 37 -8.82 -5.26 -39.82
N ASN A 38 -7.91 -4.30 -39.69
CA ASN A 38 -7.14 -3.91 -38.51
C ASN A 38 -6.41 -5.06 -37.82
N SER A 39 -5.19 -5.34 -38.30
CA SER A 39 -4.13 -5.85 -37.41
C SER A 39 -4.15 -5.03 -36.11
N PRO A 40 -4.17 -5.66 -34.93
CA PRO A 40 -3.97 -4.93 -33.69
C PRO A 40 -2.59 -4.26 -33.81
N GLN A 41 -2.58 -2.95 -34.02
CA GLN A 41 -1.37 -2.18 -33.94
C GLN A 41 -0.81 -2.41 -32.53
N ALA A 42 0.40 -2.95 -32.44
CA ALA A 42 1.05 -3.13 -31.16
C ALA A 42 1.32 -1.74 -30.57
N CYS A 43 0.51 -1.34 -29.60
CA CYS A 43 0.69 -0.06 -28.91
C CYS A 43 1.88 -0.14 -27.95
N THR A 44 2.52 0.99 -27.71
CA THR A 44 3.55 1.11 -26.68
C THR A 44 2.92 0.87 -25.30
N GLN A 45 3.66 0.22 -24.39
CA GLN A 45 3.19 -0.13 -23.04
C GLN A 45 3.27 1.04 -22.06
N GLU A 46 2.98 2.25 -22.54
CA GLU A 46 2.99 3.45 -21.73
C GLU A 46 1.73 3.53 -20.87
N ALA A 47 1.90 3.93 -19.62
CA ALA A 47 0.81 4.18 -18.69
C ALA A 47 0.70 5.69 -18.41
N LYS A 48 -0.51 6.23 -18.44
CA LYS A 48 -0.83 7.59 -18.01
C LYS A 48 -1.56 7.52 -16.68
N GLN A 49 -1.09 8.28 -15.70
CA GLN A 49 -1.78 8.40 -14.41
C GLN A 49 -3.01 9.31 -14.54
N CYS A 50 -4.12 8.87 -13.97
CA CYS A 50 -5.37 9.60 -13.90
C CYS A 50 -5.47 10.43 -12.60
N PRO A 51 -6.35 11.45 -12.54
CA PRO A 51 -6.51 12.27 -11.34
C PRO A 51 -6.89 11.51 -10.07
N ASP A 52 -7.47 10.31 -10.21
CA ASP A 52 -7.82 9.39 -9.11
C ASP A 52 -6.65 8.50 -8.65
N GLY A 53 -5.48 8.60 -9.30
CA GLY A 53 -4.31 7.77 -9.02
C GLY A 53 -4.26 6.44 -9.79
N SER A 54 -5.29 6.10 -10.57
CA SER A 54 -5.28 4.92 -11.45
C SER A 54 -4.38 5.15 -12.67
N PHE A 55 -4.07 4.07 -13.41
CA PHE A 55 -3.24 4.12 -14.61
C PHE A 55 -3.99 3.57 -15.82
N VAL A 56 -3.96 4.30 -16.94
CA VAL A 56 -4.54 3.89 -18.22
C VAL A 56 -3.46 3.69 -19.27
N GLY A 57 -3.58 2.61 -20.04
CA GLY A 57 -2.69 2.32 -21.16
C GLY A 57 -3.20 2.89 -22.48
N ARG A 58 -2.38 2.80 -23.53
CA ARG A 58 -2.81 3.05 -24.91
C ARG A 58 -3.65 1.88 -25.42
N SER A 59 -4.73 2.20 -26.13
CA SER A 59 -5.64 1.21 -26.72
C SER A 59 -6.28 1.73 -28.01
N GLY A 60 -6.95 0.84 -28.75
CA GLY A 60 -7.67 1.18 -29.97
C GLY A 60 -6.78 1.28 -31.23
N PRO A 61 -7.40 1.52 -32.40
CA PRO A 61 -6.72 1.48 -33.69
C PRO A 61 -5.69 2.61 -33.90
N ASN A 62 -5.72 3.65 -33.07
CA ASN A 62 -4.79 4.78 -33.12
C ASN A 62 -3.80 4.81 -31.93
N CYS A 63 -3.80 3.79 -31.05
CA CYS A 63 -2.98 3.76 -29.84
C CYS A 63 -3.08 5.02 -28.95
N GLU A 64 -4.30 5.49 -28.74
CA GLU A 64 -4.60 6.62 -27.86
C GLU A 64 -4.78 6.13 -26.41
N PHE A 65 -4.50 6.98 -25.43
CA PHE A 65 -4.78 6.62 -24.04
C PHE A 65 -6.28 6.37 -23.87
N ALA A 66 -6.62 5.25 -23.23
CA ALA A 66 -7.99 5.03 -22.79
C ALA A 66 -8.44 6.22 -21.91
N PRO A 67 -9.72 6.63 -21.99
CA PRO A 67 -10.23 7.65 -21.09
C PRO A 67 -10.04 7.19 -19.64
N CYS A 68 -9.68 8.12 -18.76
CA CYS A 68 -9.65 7.85 -17.33
C CYS A 68 -11.03 7.37 -16.88
N PRO A 69 -11.09 6.43 -15.92
CA PRO A 69 -12.37 6.07 -15.30
C PRO A 69 -13.02 7.37 -14.84
N SER A 70 -14.22 7.65 -15.39
CA SER A 70 -15.03 8.73 -14.83
C SER A 70 -15.31 8.37 -13.38
N PRO A 71 -15.32 9.33 -12.44
CA PRO A 71 -15.68 9.08 -11.06
C PRO A 71 -17.12 8.58 -11.03
N THR A 72 -17.27 7.27 -11.20
CA THR A 72 -18.47 6.56 -10.84
C THR A 72 -18.45 6.64 -9.33
N PRO A 73 -19.45 7.24 -8.67
CA PRO A 73 -19.50 7.21 -7.22
C PRO A 73 -19.35 5.75 -6.81
N SER A 74 -18.23 5.44 -6.17
CA SER A 74 -17.96 4.13 -5.61
C SER A 74 -19.11 3.85 -4.66
N GLN A 75 -20.02 2.94 -5.05
CA GLN A 75 -21.07 2.45 -4.18
C GLN A 75 -20.53 1.43 -3.17
N THR A 76 -19.22 1.20 -3.13
CA THR A 76 -18.55 0.77 -1.90
C THR A 76 -18.44 2.02 -1.04
N PRO A 77 -19.19 2.12 0.08
CA PRO A 77 -18.91 3.14 1.07
C PRO A 77 -17.43 3.02 1.35
N ASP A 78 -16.70 4.12 1.22
CA ASP A 78 -15.40 4.19 1.85
C ASP A 78 -15.68 4.01 3.35
N GLU A 79 -15.52 2.78 3.85
CA GLU A 79 -15.79 2.40 5.25
C GLU A 79 -14.96 3.28 6.19
N THR A 80 -13.89 3.88 5.67
CA THR A 80 -13.00 4.81 6.37
C THR A 80 -13.37 6.29 6.21
N ALA A 81 -14.33 6.66 5.36
CA ALA A 81 -14.74 8.07 5.19
C ALA A 81 -15.30 8.72 6.46
N SER A 82 -15.78 7.92 7.41
CA SER A 82 -16.25 8.40 8.72
C SER A 82 -15.19 8.32 9.83
N TRP A 83 -13.99 7.81 9.52
CA TRP A 83 -12.94 7.58 10.50
C TRP A 83 -12.31 8.89 10.98
N LYS A 84 -11.81 8.83 12.22
CA LYS A 84 -11.03 9.92 12.80
C LYS A 84 -9.57 9.75 12.38
N ALA A 85 -8.83 10.85 12.34
CA ALA A 85 -7.39 10.84 12.11
C ALA A 85 -6.65 11.16 13.39
N TYR A 86 -5.62 10.37 13.70
CA TYR A 86 -4.63 10.65 14.72
C TYR A 86 -3.36 11.13 14.03
N ILE A 87 -2.79 12.22 14.53
CA ILE A 87 -1.60 12.84 13.97
C ILE A 87 -0.59 12.97 15.09
N ASN A 88 0.57 12.35 14.92
CA ASN A 88 1.69 12.48 15.83
C ASN A 88 2.81 13.25 15.12
N HIS A 89 2.97 14.51 15.51
CA HIS A 89 3.97 15.38 14.92
C HIS A 89 5.40 15.04 15.39
N GLN A 90 5.56 14.50 16.61
CA GLN A 90 6.87 14.14 17.16
C GLN A 90 7.53 13.01 16.37
N ASN A 91 6.75 11.98 16.03
CA ASN A 91 7.20 10.82 15.25
C ASN A 91 6.82 10.91 13.77
N ALA A 92 6.33 12.08 13.33
CA ALA A 92 5.98 12.43 11.95
C ALA A 92 5.11 11.38 11.22
N PHE A 93 3.95 11.04 11.78
CA PHE A 93 2.99 10.16 11.12
C PHE A 93 1.54 10.58 11.35
N SER A 94 0.66 10.03 10.52
CA SER A 94 -0.79 10.05 10.71
C SER A 94 -1.36 8.66 10.47
N ILE A 95 -2.46 8.36 11.15
CA ILE A 95 -3.19 7.09 11.01
C ILE A 95 -4.67 7.34 11.25
N GLN A 96 -5.53 6.66 10.49
CA GLN A 96 -6.98 6.77 10.66
C GLN A 96 -7.54 5.58 11.44
N TYR A 97 -8.64 5.81 12.14
CA TYR A 97 -9.25 4.82 13.01
C TYR A 97 -10.78 5.01 13.15
N PRO A 98 -11.54 3.93 13.39
CA PRO A 98 -13.00 4.01 13.59
C PRO A 98 -13.41 4.98 14.71
N GLN A 99 -14.55 5.65 14.57
CA GLN A 99 -14.97 6.68 15.54
C GLN A 99 -15.08 6.21 16.99
N ALA A 100 -15.41 4.93 17.18
CA ALA A 100 -15.65 4.32 18.47
C ALA A 100 -14.35 3.92 19.19
N VAL A 101 -13.22 3.88 18.49
CA VAL A 101 -11.91 3.59 19.09
C VAL A 101 -11.48 4.72 20.03
N ILE A 102 -11.00 4.34 21.20
CA ILE A 102 -10.47 5.23 22.23
C ILE A 102 -8.94 5.21 22.14
N ILE A 103 -8.33 6.37 21.93
CA ILE A 103 -6.87 6.52 21.93
C ILE A 103 -6.39 6.95 23.31
N LYS A 104 -5.31 6.33 23.78
CA LYS A 104 -4.56 6.72 24.97
C LYS A 104 -3.08 6.87 24.61
N GLU A 105 -2.50 8.02 24.94
CA GLU A 105 -1.05 8.22 24.87
C GLU A 105 -0.47 7.83 26.23
N LEU A 106 0.26 6.72 26.29
CA LEU A 106 0.85 6.25 27.55
C LEU A 106 2.13 7.02 27.86
N ASN A 107 2.92 7.27 26.82
CA ASN A 107 4.15 8.04 26.85
C ASN A 107 4.47 8.54 25.43
N PRO A 108 5.48 9.41 25.24
CA PRO A 108 5.83 9.95 23.90
C PRO A 108 6.15 8.89 22.84
N ASN A 109 6.46 7.66 23.28
CA ASN A 109 6.88 6.55 22.46
C ASN A 109 5.79 5.46 22.32
N GLU A 110 4.59 5.67 22.84
CA GLU A 110 3.57 4.62 22.87
C GLU A 110 2.16 5.20 22.86
N ILE A 111 1.38 4.78 21.85
CA ILE A 111 -0.05 5.01 21.78
C ILE A 111 -0.77 3.68 21.81
N THR A 112 -1.87 3.65 22.55
CA THR A 112 -2.76 2.51 22.66
C THR A 112 -4.12 2.91 22.08
N MET A 113 -4.61 2.13 21.12
CA MET A 113 -5.97 2.24 20.61
C MET A 113 -6.81 1.08 21.14
N ARG A 114 -7.92 1.42 21.80
CA ARG A 114 -8.82 0.45 22.39
C ARG A 114 -10.15 0.42 21.65
N LEU A 115 -10.58 -0.78 21.27
CA LEU A 115 -11.85 -1.00 20.61
C LEU A 115 -13.01 -1.06 21.63
N PRO A 116 -14.24 -0.60 21.27
CA PRO A 116 -15.34 -0.39 22.23
C PRO A 116 -15.86 -1.65 22.91
N ASP A 117 -15.88 -2.78 22.20
CA ASP A 117 -16.49 -4.03 22.66
C ASP A 117 -15.54 -4.90 23.52
N ASP A 118 -14.48 -4.29 24.06
CA ASP A 118 -13.52 -4.93 24.93
C ASP A 118 -13.86 -4.68 26.40
N THR A 119 -14.86 -5.43 26.89
CA THR A 119 -15.19 -5.53 28.31
C THR A 119 -14.09 -6.21 29.13
N ASP A 120 -13.14 -6.88 28.48
CA ASP A 120 -12.17 -7.76 29.14
C ASP A 120 -10.78 -7.13 29.32
N ASN A 121 -10.59 -5.84 28.97
CA ASN A 121 -9.30 -5.13 29.06
C ASN A 121 -8.15 -5.75 28.24
N ASN A 122 -8.43 -6.74 27.39
CA ASN A 122 -7.41 -7.61 26.81
C ASN A 122 -7.25 -7.45 25.30
N LEU A 123 -8.06 -6.61 24.64
CA LEU A 123 -7.90 -6.34 23.21
C LEU A 123 -7.35 -4.94 22.99
N VAL A 124 -6.06 -4.91 22.69
CA VAL A 124 -5.26 -3.69 22.65
C VAL A 124 -4.55 -3.63 21.31
N PHE A 125 -4.79 -2.55 20.55
CA PHE A 125 -3.87 -2.17 19.48
C PHE A 125 -2.83 -1.24 20.08
N ASP A 126 -1.59 -1.69 20.12
CA ASP A 126 -0.48 -0.88 20.57
C ASP A 126 0.36 -0.47 19.38
N LEU A 127 0.63 0.82 19.29
CA LEU A 127 1.61 1.36 18.40
C LEU A 127 2.74 1.94 19.24
N ILE A 128 3.87 1.23 19.19
CA ILE A 128 5.07 1.50 19.98
C ILE A 128 6.16 2.01 19.03
N PHE A 129 6.83 3.09 19.41
CA PHE A 129 7.96 3.67 18.72
C PHE A 129 9.22 3.39 19.52
N ILE A 130 10.15 2.62 18.96
CA ILE A 130 11.40 2.29 19.63
C ILE A 130 12.52 3.02 18.90
N ASN A 131 13.21 3.90 19.63
CA ASN A 131 14.43 4.52 19.13
C ASN A 131 15.53 3.46 19.05
N ILE A 132 15.98 3.14 17.83
CA ILE A 132 17.03 2.13 17.57
C ILE A 132 18.38 2.79 17.23
N ASN A 133 18.49 4.12 17.37
CA ASN A 133 19.76 4.84 17.33
C ASN A 133 20.37 4.87 18.74
N PRO A 134 21.39 4.02 19.01
CA PRO A 134 22.70 4.20 18.37
C PRO A 134 23.42 2.88 18.01
N ALA A 135 23.12 2.25 16.87
CA ALA A 135 23.83 1.03 16.44
C ALA A 135 23.89 0.72 14.92
N GLY A 136 23.45 1.62 14.03
CA GLY A 136 23.47 1.32 12.58
C GLY A 136 22.57 0.13 12.17
N VAL A 137 21.57 -0.19 13.00
CA VAL A 137 20.59 -1.25 12.73
C VAL A 137 19.66 -0.78 11.62
N THR A 138 19.84 -1.34 10.44
CA THR A 138 19.02 -1.10 9.24
C THR A 138 18.09 -2.26 8.94
N ASP A 139 18.29 -3.40 9.60
CA ASP A 139 17.52 -4.63 9.41
C ASP A 139 16.50 -4.81 10.53
N ILE A 140 15.23 -5.01 10.16
CA ILE A 140 14.12 -5.20 11.11
C ILE A 140 14.35 -6.44 11.97
N LYS A 141 14.80 -7.57 11.41
CA LYS A 141 15.04 -8.83 12.15
C LYS A 141 16.15 -8.67 13.18
N GLN A 142 17.15 -7.84 12.88
CA GLN A 142 18.18 -7.48 13.86
C GLN A 142 17.59 -6.63 15.00
N ALA A 143 16.74 -5.66 14.69
CA ALA A 143 16.09 -4.80 15.68
C ALA A 143 15.18 -5.59 16.64
N ILE A 144 14.51 -6.62 16.15
CA ILE A 144 13.58 -7.46 16.94
C ILE A 144 14.22 -8.78 17.43
N LYS A 145 15.55 -8.90 17.40
CA LYS A 145 16.25 -10.16 17.76
C LYS A 145 15.97 -10.63 19.19
N SER A 146 15.76 -9.70 20.13
CA SER A 146 15.39 -10.01 21.52
C SER A 146 14.01 -10.67 21.66
N TYR A 147 13.17 -10.53 20.63
CA TYR A 147 11.80 -11.04 20.61
C TYR A 147 11.70 -12.53 20.24
N ASP A 148 12.83 -13.23 20.06
CA ASP A 148 12.94 -14.56 19.43
C ASP A 148 12.25 -14.65 18.04
N ALA A 149 11.90 -13.50 17.46
CA ALA A 149 11.21 -13.37 16.19
C ALA A 149 12.03 -13.91 14.99
N THR A 150 13.32 -14.17 15.19
CA THR A 150 14.18 -14.83 14.20
C THR A 150 13.74 -16.27 13.85
N LYS A 151 12.92 -16.90 14.71
CA LYS A 151 12.34 -18.23 14.46
C LYS A 151 10.93 -18.20 13.88
N LEU A 152 10.33 -17.00 13.79
CA LEU A 152 8.97 -16.83 13.28
C LEU A 152 8.99 -16.57 11.77
N SER A 153 7.98 -17.10 11.09
CA SER A 153 7.75 -16.79 9.68
C SER A 153 7.14 -15.40 9.56
N SER A 154 7.76 -14.55 8.75
CA SER A 154 7.30 -13.19 8.45
C SER A 154 6.86 -13.09 6.99
N ASN A 155 5.82 -12.31 6.74
CA ASN A 155 5.43 -11.85 5.41
C ASN A 155 5.95 -10.43 5.16
N ASP A 156 6.12 -10.06 3.89
CA ASP A 156 6.38 -8.68 3.51
C ASP A 156 5.09 -7.85 3.66
N ILE A 157 5.21 -6.62 4.15
CA ILE A 157 4.12 -5.64 4.19
C ILE A 157 4.64 -4.27 3.74
N VAL A 158 3.74 -3.39 3.29
CA VAL A 158 4.08 -1.99 3.02
C VAL A 158 3.22 -1.11 3.92
N ILE A 159 3.86 -0.28 4.74
CA ILE A 159 3.18 0.63 5.68
C ILE A 159 3.73 2.03 5.44
N GLY A 160 2.86 3.00 5.13
CA GLY A 160 3.27 4.36 4.79
C GLY A 160 4.26 4.45 3.63
N GLY A 161 4.19 3.51 2.66
CA GLY A 161 5.11 3.43 1.53
C GLY A 161 6.47 2.79 1.84
N ILE A 162 6.71 2.33 3.08
CA ILE A 162 7.95 1.68 3.50
C ILE A 162 7.73 0.18 3.60
N LYS A 163 8.67 -0.60 3.02
CA LYS A 163 8.69 -2.06 3.15
C LYS A 163 8.99 -2.46 4.60
N GLY A 164 8.17 -3.36 5.13
CA GLY A 164 8.23 -3.86 6.49
C GLY A 164 8.08 -5.37 6.58
N LEU A 165 8.02 -5.87 7.82
CA LEU A 165 7.72 -7.26 8.13
C LEU A 165 6.40 -7.37 8.89
N TYR A 166 5.62 -8.38 8.53
CA TYR A 166 4.36 -8.72 9.19
C TYR A 166 4.42 -10.15 9.73
N PHE A 167 4.11 -10.33 11.00
CA PHE A 167 4.02 -11.60 11.68
C PHE A 167 2.56 -11.88 12.01
N ASP A 168 1.99 -12.84 11.28
CA ASP A 168 0.56 -13.17 11.38
C ASP A 168 0.19 -13.77 12.75
N SER A 169 1.17 -14.41 13.41
CA SER A 169 1.07 -14.96 14.76
C SER A 169 2.40 -14.82 15.48
N VAL A 170 2.38 -14.28 16.69
CA VAL A 170 3.55 -14.18 17.58
C VAL A 170 3.26 -14.80 18.96
N PRO A 171 4.28 -15.30 19.68
CA PRO A 171 4.11 -15.78 21.04
C PRO A 171 3.67 -14.66 21.99
N ALA A 172 2.49 -14.81 22.59
CA ALA A 172 1.93 -13.89 23.58
C ALA A 172 0.97 -14.64 24.52
N ALA A 173 0.47 -13.96 25.57
CA ALA A 173 -0.52 -14.55 26.48
C ALA A 173 -1.86 -14.78 25.78
N TYR A 174 -2.16 -13.95 24.78
CA TYR A 174 -3.31 -14.07 23.90
C TYR A 174 -2.90 -14.21 22.44
N GLU A 175 -3.86 -14.27 21.52
CA GLU A 175 -3.53 -14.22 20.09
C GLU A 175 -2.98 -12.84 19.76
N ALA A 176 -1.85 -12.80 19.04
CA ALA A 176 -1.20 -11.55 18.69
C ALA A 176 -0.62 -11.58 17.28
N SER A 177 -0.60 -10.42 16.65
CA SER A 177 0.06 -10.18 15.37
C SER A 177 0.86 -8.88 15.45
N ASP A 178 2.02 -8.88 14.80
CA ASP A 178 2.91 -7.72 14.78
C ASP A 178 3.21 -7.26 13.36
N ALA A 179 3.34 -5.96 13.16
CA ALA A 179 3.92 -5.36 11.98
C ALA A 179 5.06 -4.42 12.36
N PHE A 180 6.09 -4.35 11.52
CA PHE A 180 7.28 -3.54 11.78
C PHE A 180 7.72 -2.79 10.54
N VAL A 181 8.06 -1.51 10.68
CA VAL A 181 8.80 -0.72 9.68
C VAL A 181 9.88 0.12 10.36
N ILE A 182 10.97 0.39 9.64
CA ILE A 182 12.03 1.30 10.09
C ILE A 182 12.02 2.54 9.20
N LYS A 183 11.97 3.72 9.83
CA LYS A 183 12.18 5.02 9.16
C LYS A 183 13.07 5.90 10.03
N ASN A 184 14.11 6.49 9.44
CA ASN A 184 14.98 7.48 10.12
C ASN A 184 15.59 7.02 11.47
N GLY A 185 15.90 5.72 11.61
CA GLY A 185 16.46 5.17 12.86
C GLY A 185 15.43 4.98 13.98
N LEU A 186 14.14 5.09 13.67
CA LEU A 186 13.02 4.71 14.53
C LEU A 186 12.40 3.40 14.01
N LEU A 187 12.19 2.44 14.90
CA LEU A 187 11.39 1.25 14.66
C LEU A 187 9.94 1.54 15.07
N PHE A 188 9.02 1.43 14.12
CA PHE A 188 7.60 1.48 14.36
C PHE A 188 7.10 0.05 14.51
N ALA A 189 6.62 -0.30 15.69
CA ALA A 189 6.07 -1.61 16.01
C ALA A 189 4.56 -1.46 16.22
N PHE A 190 3.77 -2.17 15.41
CA PHE A 190 2.33 -2.21 15.50
C PHE A 190 1.93 -3.59 16.00
N ARG A 191 1.23 -3.65 17.12
CA ARG A 191 0.72 -4.88 17.70
C ARG A 191 -0.79 -4.84 17.79
N ILE A 192 -1.41 -5.96 17.48
CA ILE A 192 -2.74 -6.30 17.99
C ILE A 192 -2.61 -7.53 18.86
N GLU A 193 -3.20 -7.50 20.04
CA GLU A 193 -3.34 -8.66 20.91
C GLU A 193 -4.79 -8.80 21.38
N GLY A 194 -5.27 -10.03 21.59
CA GLY A 194 -6.46 -10.31 22.38
C GLY A 194 -7.09 -11.67 22.11
N ASN A 195 -8.30 -11.87 22.63
CA ASN A 195 -8.93 -13.19 22.70
C ASN A 195 -9.77 -13.56 21.48
N SER A 196 -9.75 -14.85 21.12
CA SER A 196 -10.79 -15.48 20.28
C SER A 196 -12.17 -15.43 20.94
N PRO A 197 -13.27 -15.40 20.14
CA PRO A 197 -13.29 -15.44 18.67
C PRO A 197 -13.15 -14.05 18.02
N LYS A 198 -13.22 -12.97 18.80
CA LYS A 198 -13.21 -11.59 18.30
C LYS A 198 -11.88 -11.18 17.66
N PHE A 199 -10.79 -11.86 18.00
CA PHE A 199 -9.46 -11.58 17.43
C PHE A 199 -9.47 -11.54 15.89
N SER A 200 -10.13 -12.49 15.22
CA SER A 200 -10.15 -12.50 13.74
C SER A 200 -10.83 -11.27 13.13
N GLU A 201 -11.93 -10.79 13.73
CA GLU A 201 -12.64 -9.59 13.27
C GLU A 201 -11.83 -8.33 13.57
N ASN A 202 -11.27 -8.23 14.77
CA ASN A 202 -10.45 -7.10 15.18
C ASN A 202 -9.14 -7.01 14.38
N LYS A 203 -8.58 -8.15 13.98
CA LYS A 203 -7.42 -8.22 13.09
C LYS A 203 -7.72 -7.66 11.69
N LYS A 204 -8.96 -7.75 11.20
CA LYS A 204 -9.36 -7.08 9.96
C LYS A 204 -9.35 -5.56 10.14
N ILE A 205 -9.92 -5.06 11.24
CA ILE A 205 -9.91 -3.62 11.57
C ILE A 205 -8.48 -3.12 11.74
N PHE A 206 -7.63 -3.88 12.41
CA PHE A 206 -6.20 -3.61 12.55
C PHE A 206 -5.51 -3.43 11.19
N ASN A 207 -5.71 -4.38 10.28
CA ASN A 207 -5.12 -4.30 8.94
C ASN A 207 -5.66 -3.09 8.14
N GLN A 208 -6.94 -2.76 8.30
CA GLN A 208 -7.51 -1.53 7.73
C GLN A 208 -6.85 -0.29 8.33
N ILE A 209 -6.70 -0.19 9.65
CA ILE A 209 -5.99 0.91 10.34
C ILE A 209 -4.55 1.05 9.82
N LEU A 210 -3.79 -0.05 9.73
CA LEU A 210 -2.44 -0.04 9.17
C LEU A 210 -2.39 0.47 7.73
N SER A 211 -3.38 0.13 6.91
CA SER A 211 -3.45 0.59 5.51
C SER A 211 -3.63 2.10 5.38
N THR A 212 -4.15 2.76 6.42
CA THR A 212 -4.31 4.22 6.46
C THR A 212 -3.07 4.97 6.99
N PHE A 213 -2.09 4.24 7.51
CA PHE A 213 -0.88 4.83 8.09
C PHE A 213 -0.07 5.55 7.00
N LYS A 214 0.28 6.80 7.29
CA LYS A 214 1.12 7.63 6.42
C LYS A 214 2.18 8.30 7.26
N PHE A 215 3.43 8.19 6.82
CA PHE A 215 4.45 9.10 7.31
C PHE A 215 4.16 10.50 6.78
N LEU A 216 4.37 11.49 7.63
CA LEU A 216 4.35 12.88 7.22
C LEU A 216 5.73 13.18 6.61
N ASP A 217 5.75 13.73 5.41
CA ASP A 217 6.98 14.15 4.76
C ASP A 217 7.51 15.40 5.48
N GLY A 218 8.43 15.18 6.40
CA GLY A 218 9.13 16.25 7.10
C GLY A 218 10.19 16.89 6.20
N THR A 219 9.77 17.65 5.19
CA THR A 219 10.51 18.88 4.88
C THR A 219 9.88 19.99 5.72
N LEU A 220 10.71 20.73 6.45
CA LEU A 220 10.31 21.89 7.27
C LEU A 220 9.48 22.94 6.51
N GLU A 221 9.38 22.83 5.18
CA GLU A 221 8.72 23.78 4.28
C GLU A 221 7.21 23.57 4.08
N GLU A 222 6.64 22.39 4.42
CA GLU A 222 5.19 22.15 4.23
C GLU A 222 4.33 22.47 5.47
N ARG A 223 4.95 22.79 6.61
CA ARG A 223 4.19 23.21 7.79
C ARG A 223 3.90 24.71 7.69
N ASN A 224 2.61 25.06 7.70
CA ASN A 224 2.11 26.44 7.78
C ASN A 224 2.37 27.04 9.18
N TYR A 225 3.62 27.04 9.62
CA TYR A 225 4.00 27.64 10.88
C TYR A 225 3.90 29.15 10.79
N VAL A 226 3.34 29.74 11.84
CA VAL A 226 3.17 31.17 12.00
C VAL A 226 4.10 31.62 13.10
N CYS A 227 4.84 32.71 12.84
CA CYS A 227 5.72 33.27 13.85
C CYS A 227 4.97 33.64 15.12
N PRO A 228 5.51 33.30 16.31
CA PRO A 228 4.88 33.66 17.57
C PRO A 228 4.91 35.18 17.75
N LYS A 229 3.88 35.71 18.42
CA LYS A 229 3.79 37.15 18.72
C LYS A 229 4.81 37.59 19.79
N SER A 230 5.21 36.66 20.65
CA SER A 230 6.19 36.89 21.72
C SER A 230 7.57 36.40 21.31
N GLU A 231 8.61 37.03 21.88
CA GLU A 231 9.98 36.58 21.69
C GLU A 231 10.24 35.20 22.32
N TRP A 232 9.50 34.89 23.39
CA TRP A 232 9.56 33.61 24.09
C TRP A 232 8.20 32.93 24.06
N VAL A 233 8.18 31.63 23.76
CA VAL A 233 6.99 30.79 23.91
C VAL A 233 7.03 30.15 25.30
N ASN A 234 5.92 30.20 26.03
CA ASN A 234 5.83 29.59 27.36
C ASN A 234 5.63 28.06 27.23
N CYS A 235 6.65 27.31 27.61
CA CYS A 235 6.70 25.85 27.61
C CYS A 235 6.70 25.26 29.02
N MET A 236 6.44 26.07 30.06
CA MET A 236 6.21 25.58 31.42
C MET A 236 4.90 24.79 31.50
N PRO A 237 4.89 23.60 32.15
CA PRO A 237 3.65 22.88 32.43
C PRO A 237 2.73 23.72 33.33
N GLY A 238 1.55 24.08 32.85
CA GLY A 238 0.61 24.92 33.59
C GLY A 238 -0.82 24.86 33.04
N PRO A 239 -1.80 25.45 33.72
CA PRO A 239 -3.22 25.40 33.33
C PRO A 239 -3.53 26.06 31.97
N ASP A 240 -2.66 26.96 31.49
CA ASP A 240 -2.78 27.63 30.18
C ASP A 240 -1.98 26.95 29.05
N PHE A 241 -1.56 25.70 29.23
CA PHE A 241 -0.73 24.93 28.30
C PHE A 241 -1.52 24.43 27.06
N LYS A 242 -2.08 25.36 26.28
CA LYS A 242 -2.87 25.06 25.08
C LYS A 242 -2.05 24.89 23.80
N ASN A 243 -0.75 25.14 23.81
CA ASN A 243 0.07 25.22 22.60
C ASN A 243 1.33 24.34 22.65
N GLN A 244 1.17 23.03 22.90
CA GLN A 244 2.28 22.07 22.76
C GLN A 244 2.98 22.15 21.39
N GLU A 245 2.26 22.54 20.35
CA GLU A 245 2.80 22.70 18.99
C GLU A 245 3.94 23.72 18.93
N GLN A 246 3.82 24.86 19.63
CA GLN A 246 4.86 25.90 19.68
C GLN A 246 6.02 25.57 20.63
N CYS A 247 5.88 24.50 21.41
CA CYS A 247 6.93 23.98 22.29
C CYS A 247 7.58 22.71 21.74
N SER A 248 7.16 22.23 20.56
CA SER A 248 7.84 21.16 19.86
C SER A 248 9.23 21.60 19.42
N GLU A 249 10.23 20.71 19.50
CA GLU A 249 11.60 21.01 19.01
C GLU A 249 11.60 21.53 17.57
N ASP A 250 10.69 20.97 16.78
CA ASP A 250 10.46 21.24 15.38
C ASP A 250 10.01 22.67 15.10
N PHE A 251 8.99 23.15 15.84
CA PHE A 251 8.59 24.55 15.78
C PHE A 251 9.71 25.46 16.28
N LEU A 252 10.39 25.11 17.37
CA LEU A 252 11.47 25.94 17.93
C LEU A 252 12.64 26.10 16.95
N LYS A 253 13.02 25.01 16.25
CA LYS A 253 14.06 25.03 15.18
C LYS A 253 13.62 25.88 13.99
N TRP A 254 12.37 25.71 13.54
CA TRP A 254 11.80 26.51 12.46
C TRP A 254 11.73 28.00 12.84
N ALA A 255 11.18 28.33 13.99
CA ALA A 255 10.97 29.71 14.45
C ALA A 255 12.31 30.44 14.64
N LYS A 256 13.35 29.75 15.12
CA LYS A 256 14.70 30.32 15.24
C LYS A 256 15.31 30.70 13.89
N SER A 257 14.91 30.02 12.82
CA SER A 257 15.42 30.26 11.46
C SER A 257 14.54 31.23 10.66
N ASN A 258 13.25 31.34 10.98
CA ASN A 258 12.26 32.04 10.15
C ASN A 258 11.60 33.26 10.84
N CYS A 259 11.75 33.42 12.16
CA CYS A 259 11.10 34.48 12.93
C CYS A 259 12.15 35.42 13.56
N PRO A 260 12.34 36.65 13.04
CA PRO A 260 13.39 37.56 13.50
C PRO A 260 13.33 37.93 14.98
N SER A 261 12.13 37.95 15.57
CA SER A 261 11.90 38.32 16.97
C SER A 261 11.96 37.14 17.94
N PHE A 262 12.10 35.91 17.44
CA PHE A 262 12.02 34.72 18.28
C PHE A 262 13.36 34.41 18.96
N LYS A 263 13.31 34.14 20.28
CA LYS A 263 14.47 33.87 21.13
C LYS A 263 14.50 32.45 21.68
N GLY A 264 13.35 31.81 21.88
CA GLY A 264 13.30 30.41 22.32
C GLY A 264 12.02 30.02 23.07
N GLY A 265 11.99 28.78 23.56
CA GLY A 265 11.00 28.32 24.53
C GLY A 265 11.49 28.62 25.96
N ALA A 266 10.61 29.14 26.81
CA ALA A 266 10.82 29.30 28.24
C ALA A 266 10.24 28.08 28.96
N TYR A 267 11.07 27.34 29.68
CA TYR A 267 10.71 26.11 30.40
C TYR A 267 10.77 26.29 31.91
#